data_AF-A0A923L4J7-F1
#
_entry.id   AF-A0A923L4J7-F1
#
_cell.length_a   1.000
_cell.length_b   1.000
_cell.length_c   1.000
_cell.angle_alpha   90.00
_cell.angle_beta   90.00
_cell.angle_gamma   90.00
#
_symmetry.space_group_name_H-M   'P 1'
#
loop_
_entity.id
_entity.type
_entity.pdbx_description
1 polymer ?
#
loop_
_entity_poly.entity_id
_entity_poly.type
_entity_poly.pdbx_seq_one_letter_code
_entity_poly.pdbx_strand_id
1 'polypeptide(L)'
;MLKNTNTSSERIVYKRAVEWLIRNYSAIKLMDPESRHTFHNSTNFIQGFVYRCLRSSARETLDINYDWNSIGVHKYITPISLEMYESNKKTSYIKEHVVCKNIYFKDIIKELKKESPDEDAIGNILLKYYFTALITKEEDNKLDEKGLRRVMCVNGEWDYESVFIRYETAGIELVENPYYVLK
;
A
#
# COMPACT_ATOMS: atom_id res chain seq x y z
N MET A 1 -35.15 5.65 5.73
CA MET A 1 -33.81 5.69 5.12
C MET A 1 -32.78 5.34 6.18
N LEU A 2 -32.42 4.07 6.32
CA LEU A 2 -31.33 3.64 7.20
C LEU A 2 -30.02 3.84 6.43
N LYS A 3 -29.15 4.71 6.95
CA LYS A 3 -27.79 4.92 6.41
C LYS A 3 -27.01 3.62 6.59
N ASN A 4 -26.72 2.97 5.47
CA ASN A 4 -25.80 1.84 5.41
C ASN A 4 -24.37 2.36 5.70
N THR A 5 -23.93 2.33 6.95
CA THR A 5 -22.54 2.61 7.33
C THR A 5 -21.85 1.33 7.77
N ASN A 6 -21.80 0.33 6.89
CA ASN A 6 -20.83 -0.75 7.05
C ASN A 6 -19.47 -0.20 6.63
N THR A 7 -18.77 0.44 7.57
CA THR A 7 -17.35 0.80 7.40
C THR A 7 -16.57 -0.51 7.32
N SER A 8 -15.89 -0.76 6.19
CA SER A 8 -15.10 -1.99 6.01
C SER A 8 -13.97 -2.09 7.04
N SER A 9 -13.51 -3.31 7.30
CA SER A 9 -12.37 -3.57 8.20
C SER A 9 -11.13 -2.77 7.76
N GLU A 10 -10.88 -2.71 6.45
CA GLU A 10 -9.86 -1.86 5.82
C GLU A 10 -9.95 -0.40 6.27
N ARG A 11 -11.13 0.22 6.20
CA ARG A 11 -11.31 1.62 6.59
C ARG A 11 -11.04 1.84 8.07
N ILE A 12 -11.47 0.93 8.95
CA ILE A 12 -11.22 1.00 10.39
C ILE A 12 -9.72 0.91 10.67
N VAL A 13 -9.05 -0.09 10.06
CA VAL A 13 -7.61 -0.30 10.22
C VAL A 13 -6.82 0.89 9.69
N TYR A 14 -7.18 1.42 8.53
CA TYR A 14 -6.45 2.52 7.91
C TYR A 14 -6.61 3.79 8.73
N LYS A 15 -7.83 4.11 9.17
CA LYS A 15 -8.08 5.26 10.05
C LYS A 15 -7.22 5.18 11.31
N ARG A 16 -7.25 4.05 12.01
CA ARG A 16 -6.45 3.86 13.22
C ARG A 16 -4.94 3.84 12.95
N ALA A 17 -4.51 3.41 11.77
CA ALA A 17 -3.11 3.49 11.36
C ALA A 17 -2.65 4.95 11.13
N VAL A 18 -3.53 5.83 10.66
CA VAL A 18 -3.23 7.27 10.52
C VAL A 18 -3.00 7.92 11.88
N GLU A 19 -3.82 7.60 12.89
CA GLU A 19 -3.61 8.08 14.26
C GLU A 19 -2.21 7.68 14.77
N TRP A 20 -1.82 6.42 14.55
CA TRP A 20 -0.47 5.94 14.87
C TRP A 20 0.62 6.64 14.07
N LEU A 21 0.41 6.89 12.78
CA LEU A 21 1.36 7.59 11.91
C LEU A 21 1.66 9.00 12.41
N ILE A 22 0.62 9.79 12.72
CA ILE A 22 0.75 11.16 13.21
C ILE A 22 1.46 11.15 14.57
N ARG A 23 1.00 10.30 15.49
CA ARG A 23 1.60 10.18 16.83
C ARG A 23 3.08 9.81 16.76
N ASN A 24 3.42 8.81 15.96
CA ASN A 24 4.80 8.34 15.83
C ASN A 24 5.67 9.35 15.08
N TYR A 25 5.11 10.13 14.15
CA TYR A 25 5.84 11.18 13.44
C TYR A 25 6.30 12.30 14.38
N SER A 26 5.55 12.59 15.45
CA SER A 26 6.01 13.51 16.50
C SER A 26 7.33 13.08 17.13
N ALA A 27 7.59 11.77 17.26
CA ALA A 27 8.89 11.27 17.71
C ALA A 27 9.99 11.48 16.65
N ILE A 28 9.67 11.34 15.36
CA ILE A 28 10.60 11.65 14.26
C ILE A 28 11.02 13.12 14.32
N LYS A 29 10.10 14.06 14.64
CA LYS A 29 10.42 15.48 14.75
C LYS A 29 11.52 15.78 15.78
N LEU A 30 11.65 14.94 16.82
CA LEU A 30 12.64 15.06 17.90
C LEU A 30 13.99 14.39 17.60
N MET A 31 14.11 13.64 16.50
CA MET A 31 15.37 13.03 16.10
C MET A 31 16.38 14.06 15.60
N ASP A 32 17.64 13.65 15.52
CA ASP A 32 18.70 14.47 14.94
C ASP A 32 18.39 14.86 13.46
N PRO A 33 19.01 15.94 12.94
CA PRO A 33 18.74 16.40 11.59
C PRO A 33 18.97 15.37 10.48
N GLU A 34 19.96 14.48 10.61
CA GLU A 34 20.30 13.47 9.61
C GLU A 34 19.25 12.36 9.57
N SER A 35 18.81 11.88 10.72
CA SER A 35 17.70 10.90 10.83
C SER A 35 16.40 11.45 10.24
N ARG A 36 16.08 12.73 10.52
CA ARG A 36 14.90 13.39 9.93
C ARG A 36 15.02 13.50 8.41
N HIS A 37 16.19 13.88 7.92
CA HIS A 37 16.46 13.97 6.49
C HIS A 37 16.28 12.60 5.81
N THR A 38 16.84 11.54 6.40
CA THR A 38 16.68 10.17 5.91
C THR A 38 15.22 9.75 5.86
N PHE A 39 14.44 10.02 6.91
CA PHE A 39 13.01 9.72 6.93
C PHE A 39 12.27 10.43 5.78
N HIS A 40 12.54 11.72 5.55
CA HIS A 40 11.83 12.51 4.54
C HIS A 40 12.19 12.13 3.11
N ASN A 41 13.35 11.51 2.86
CA ASN A 41 13.85 11.23 1.52
C ASN A 41 13.93 9.74 1.17
N SER A 42 13.76 8.83 2.14
CA SER A 42 13.79 7.39 1.90
C SER A 42 12.40 6.79 1.82
N THR A 43 11.98 6.44 0.59
CA THR A 43 10.70 5.75 0.34
C THR A 43 10.61 4.40 1.07
N ASN A 44 11.73 3.71 1.28
CA ASN A 44 11.76 2.45 2.02
C ASN A 44 11.53 2.67 3.52
N PHE A 45 12.08 3.76 4.07
CA PHE A 45 11.90 4.07 5.49
C PHE A 45 10.42 4.36 5.78
N ILE A 46 9.79 5.26 5.02
CA ILE A 46 8.37 5.57 5.19
C ILE A 46 7.48 4.35 4.93
N GLN A 47 7.81 3.51 3.95
CA GLN A 47 7.08 2.27 3.72
C GLN A 47 7.07 1.39 4.97
N GLY A 48 8.24 1.17 5.58
CA GLY A 48 8.35 0.40 6.82
C GLY A 48 7.61 1.06 7.98
N PHE A 49 7.60 2.39 8.04
CA PHE A 49 6.88 3.15 9.04
C PHE A 49 5.35 3.00 8.93
N VAL A 50 4.79 3.18 7.73
CA VAL A 50 3.36 2.97 7.44
C VAL A 50 2.94 1.53 7.65
N TYR A 51 3.75 0.58 7.18
CA TYR A 51 3.51 -0.85 7.38
C TYR A 51 3.39 -1.21 8.87
N ARG A 52 4.28 -0.69 9.72
CA ARG A 52 4.20 -0.92 11.18
C ARG A 52 2.93 -0.34 11.79
N CYS A 53 2.51 0.85 11.37
CA CYS A 53 1.28 1.46 11.88
C CYS A 53 0.04 0.66 11.47
N LEU A 54 -0.04 0.19 10.22
CA LEU A 54 -1.10 -0.69 9.75
C LEU A 54 -1.13 -2.02 10.50
N ARG A 55 0.05 -2.61 10.72
CA ARG A 55 0.17 -3.86 11.49
C ARG A 55 -0.32 -3.71 12.92
N SER A 56 0.12 -2.67 13.63
CA SER A 56 -0.36 -2.39 14.99
C SER A 56 -1.86 -2.12 15.00
N SER A 57 -2.35 -1.35 14.02
CA SER A 57 -3.76 -1.02 13.89
C SER A 57 -4.65 -2.26 13.69
N ALA A 58 -4.31 -3.17 12.77
CA ALA A 58 -5.14 -4.35 12.53
C ALA A 58 -5.12 -5.32 13.73
N ARG A 59 -3.99 -5.41 14.43
CA ARG A 59 -3.90 -6.18 15.68
C ARG A 59 -4.83 -5.59 16.74
N GLU A 60 -4.87 -4.27 16.90
CA GLU A 60 -5.72 -3.61 17.91
C GLU A 60 -7.21 -3.64 17.56
N THR A 61 -7.55 -3.50 16.28
CA THR A 61 -8.94 -3.28 15.84
C THR A 61 -9.67 -4.56 15.50
N LEU A 62 -8.97 -5.57 14.98
CA LEU A 62 -9.58 -6.80 14.50
C LEU A 62 -9.13 -8.04 15.29
N ASP A 63 -8.23 -7.88 16.27
CA ASP A 63 -7.54 -8.97 16.99
C ASP A 63 -6.86 -9.98 16.03
N ILE A 64 -6.47 -9.48 14.86
CA ILE A 64 -5.84 -10.28 13.82
C ILE A 64 -4.33 -10.36 14.12
N ASN A 65 -3.90 -11.48 14.71
CA ASN A 65 -2.49 -11.87 14.76
C ASN A 65 -2.09 -12.64 13.50
N TYR A 66 -2.22 -11.99 12.35
CA TYR A 66 -1.97 -12.60 11.03
C TYR A 66 -0.51 -12.54 10.63
N ASP A 67 -0.08 -13.51 9.83
CA ASP A 67 1.22 -13.44 9.17
C ASP A 67 1.18 -12.39 8.06
N TRP A 68 1.73 -11.21 8.35
CA TRP A 68 1.82 -10.12 7.39
C TRP A 68 2.77 -10.38 6.21
N ASN A 69 3.43 -11.53 6.18
CA ASN A 69 4.17 -12.00 5.02
C ASN A 69 3.37 -12.94 4.12
N SER A 70 2.17 -13.33 4.52
CA SER A 70 1.32 -14.24 3.77
C SER A 70 0.50 -13.51 2.70
N ILE A 71 -0.25 -14.27 1.90
CA ILE A 71 -1.02 -13.77 0.76
C ILE A 71 -2.10 -12.75 1.15
N GLY A 72 -2.75 -12.92 2.30
CA GLY A 72 -3.97 -12.18 2.62
C GLY A 72 -3.77 -10.71 2.99
N VAL A 73 -2.53 -10.21 3.07
CA VAL A 73 -2.29 -8.76 3.21
C VAL A 73 -2.28 -8.01 1.88
N HIS A 74 -2.23 -8.74 0.77
CA HIS A 74 -2.24 -8.17 -0.57
C HIS A 74 -3.68 -8.12 -1.07
N LYS A 75 -4.16 -6.93 -1.44
CA LYS A 75 -5.55 -6.72 -1.86
C LYS A 75 -5.84 -7.34 -3.21
N TYR A 76 -4.85 -7.36 -4.09
CA TYR A 76 -4.96 -7.87 -5.45
C TYR A 76 -4.00 -9.02 -5.69
N ILE A 77 -4.32 -9.82 -6.70
CA ILE A 77 -3.51 -10.95 -7.15
C ILE A 77 -3.77 -11.19 -8.63
N THR A 78 -2.77 -11.70 -9.36
CA THR A 78 -2.99 -12.15 -10.75
C THR A 78 -3.60 -13.55 -10.76
N PRO A 79 -4.45 -13.90 -11.75
CA PRO A 79 -5.02 -15.25 -11.85
C PRO A 79 -3.95 -16.35 -11.84
N ILE A 80 -2.81 -16.12 -12.48
CA ILE A 80 -1.67 -17.05 -12.49
C ILE A 80 -1.10 -17.22 -11.08
N SER A 81 -0.86 -16.12 -10.35
CA SER A 81 -0.37 -16.17 -8.97
C SER A 81 -1.35 -16.88 -8.04
N LEU A 82 -2.66 -16.70 -8.26
CA LEU A 82 -3.71 -17.38 -7.48
C LEU A 82 -3.70 -18.90 -7.74
N GLU A 83 -3.67 -19.33 -9.00
CA GLU A 83 -3.58 -20.74 -9.36
C GLU A 83 -2.32 -21.41 -8.79
N MET A 84 -1.18 -20.70 -8.81
CA MET A 84 0.07 -21.17 -8.21
C MET A 84 -0.04 -21.37 -6.71
N TYR A 85 -0.73 -20.46 -6.01
CA TYR A 85 -0.99 -20.56 -4.58
C TYR A 85 -1.87 -21.77 -4.26
N GLU A 86 -2.98 -21.94 -4.98
CA GLU A 86 -3.94 -23.02 -4.78
C GLU A 86 -3.37 -24.40 -5.12
N SER A 87 -2.47 -24.47 -6.11
CA SER A 87 -1.74 -25.69 -6.47
C SER A 87 -0.54 -26.01 -5.58
N ASN A 88 -0.33 -25.25 -4.49
CA ASN A 88 0.77 -25.41 -3.52
C ASN A 88 2.18 -25.40 -4.17
N LYS A 89 2.32 -24.72 -5.30
CA LYS A 89 3.63 -24.47 -5.92
C LYS A 89 4.32 -23.39 -5.09
N LYS A 90 5.30 -23.79 -4.29
CA LYS A 90 6.11 -22.87 -3.48
C LYS A 90 6.95 -21.96 -4.39
N THR A 91 6.38 -20.85 -4.83
CA THR A 91 7.06 -19.87 -5.67
C THR A 91 7.33 -18.56 -4.95
N SER A 92 8.39 -17.88 -5.36
CA SER A 92 8.68 -16.52 -4.93
C SER A 92 7.77 -15.54 -5.67
N TYR A 93 6.61 -15.23 -5.08
CA TYR A 93 5.77 -14.13 -5.53
C TYR A 93 6.53 -12.80 -5.45
N ILE A 94 6.23 -11.89 -6.36
CA ILE A 94 6.62 -10.49 -6.24
C ILE A 94 5.50 -9.76 -5.50
N LYS A 95 5.88 -9.14 -4.38
CA LYS A 95 5.02 -8.27 -3.59
C LYS A 95 5.23 -6.85 -4.05
N GLU A 96 4.22 -6.26 -4.65
CA GLU A 96 4.35 -4.95 -5.26
C GLU A 96 3.23 -4.01 -4.82
N HIS A 97 3.51 -2.72 -4.68
CA HIS A 97 2.47 -1.71 -4.53
C HIS A 97 1.78 -1.51 -5.86
N VAL A 98 0.45 -1.52 -5.91
CA VAL A 98 -0.29 -1.31 -7.17
C VAL A 98 0.01 0.05 -7.77
N VAL A 99 -0.01 1.09 -6.94
CA VAL A 99 0.45 2.43 -7.29
C VAL A 99 1.90 2.60 -6.86
N CYS A 100 2.74 3.16 -7.74
CA CYS A 100 4.14 3.37 -7.45
C CYS A 100 4.33 4.22 -6.17
N LYS A 101 4.95 3.60 -5.16
CA LYS A 101 5.03 4.12 -3.79
C LYS A 101 5.66 5.52 -3.64
N ASN A 102 6.53 5.90 -4.57
CA ASN A 102 7.15 7.22 -4.64
C ASN A 102 6.16 8.36 -4.94
N ILE A 103 4.98 8.05 -5.48
CA ILE A 103 3.93 9.02 -5.78
C ILE A 103 3.28 9.46 -4.47
N TYR A 104 2.61 8.54 -3.78
CA TYR A 104 1.75 8.89 -2.66
C TYR A 104 2.50 9.06 -1.32
N PHE A 105 3.67 8.43 -1.12
CA PHE A 105 4.41 8.63 0.13
C PHE A 105 4.95 10.05 0.28
N LYS A 106 5.23 10.75 -0.82
CA LYS A 106 5.62 12.17 -0.78
C LYS A 106 4.48 13.03 -0.23
N ASP A 107 3.25 12.74 -0.62
CA ASP A 107 2.07 13.45 -0.16
C ASP A 107 1.79 13.18 1.32
N ILE A 108 1.96 11.93 1.77
CA ILE A 108 1.88 11.57 3.20
C ILE A 108 2.93 12.35 4.01
N ILE A 109 4.18 12.43 3.54
CA ILE A 109 5.24 13.19 4.25
C ILE A 109 4.90 14.68 4.29
N LYS A 110 4.40 15.23 3.18
CA LYS A 110 4.00 16.64 3.09
C LYS A 110 2.89 16.95 4.11
N GLU A 111 1.93 16.06 4.25
CA GLU A 111 0.84 16.19 5.23
C GLU A 111 1.34 16.08 6.67
N LEU A 112 2.16 15.07 6.97
CA LEU A 112 2.75 14.86 8.31
C LEU A 112 3.62 16.04 8.76
N LYS A 113 4.27 16.75 7.83
CA LYS A 113 5.10 17.93 8.12
C LYS A 113 4.31 19.14 8.60
N LYS A 114 2.99 19.20 8.40
CA LYS A 114 2.17 20.32 8.87
C LYS A 114 2.18 20.41 10.39
N GLU A 115 1.88 21.60 10.90
CA GLU A 115 1.66 21.82 12.34
C GLU A 115 0.43 21.03 12.84
N SER A 116 -0.61 20.94 11.98
CA SER A 116 -1.80 20.12 12.21
C SER A 116 -2.05 19.24 10.98
N PRO A 117 -1.47 18.02 10.94
CA PRO A 117 -1.71 17.07 9.86
C PRO A 117 -3.19 16.69 9.78
N ASP A 118 -3.73 16.62 8.57
CA ASP A 118 -5.11 16.19 8.33
C ASP A 118 -5.19 14.66 8.27
N GLU A 119 -5.86 14.07 9.27
CA GLU A 119 -6.07 12.63 9.36
C GLU A 119 -6.86 12.07 8.17
N ASP A 120 -7.89 12.78 7.72
CA ASP A 120 -8.74 12.33 6.62
C ASP A 120 -7.97 12.40 5.29
N ALA A 121 -7.13 13.41 5.10
CA ALA A 121 -6.27 13.50 3.93
C ALA A 121 -5.31 12.31 3.83
N ILE A 122 -4.59 11.97 4.91
CA ILE A 122 -3.68 10.82 4.94
C ILE A 122 -4.45 9.52 4.77
N GLY A 123 -5.59 9.38 5.44
CA GLY A 123 -6.45 8.20 5.36
C GLY A 123 -6.94 7.94 3.95
N ASN A 124 -7.39 8.98 3.25
CA ASN A 124 -7.82 8.90 1.85
C ASN A 124 -6.67 8.51 0.91
N ILE A 125 -5.46 9.05 1.13
CA ILE A 125 -4.28 8.65 0.35
C ILE A 125 -3.99 7.16 0.53
N LEU A 126 -3.98 6.67 1.78
CA LEU A 126 -3.75 5.25 2.05
C LEU A 126 -4.84 4.38 1.41
N LEU A 127 -6.11 4.74 1.61
CA LEU A 127 -7.27 4.02 1.09
C LEU A 127 -7.37 4.06 -0.44
N LYS A 128 -6.71 4.98 -1.13
CA LYS A 128 -6.70 5.03 -2.59
C LYS A 128 -5.48 4.33 -3.18
N TYR A 129 -4.30 4.45 -2.55
CA TYR A 129 -3.04 4.13 -3.22
C TYR A 129 -2.13 3.10 -2.51
N TYR A 130 -2.33 2.80 -1.22
CA TYR A 130 -1.38 1.96 -0.46
C TYR A 130 -1.44 0.45 -0.78
N PHE A 131 -2.47 0.00 -1.50
CA PHE A 131 -2.67 -1.43 -1.70
C PHE A 131 -1.56 -2.09 -2.51
N THR A 132 -1.37 -3.38 -2.22
CA THR A 132 -0.37 -4.20 -2.87
C THR A 132 -1.01 -5.35 -3.62
N ALA A 133 -0.30 -5.84 -4.63
CA ALA A 133 -0.63 -7.00 -5.43
C ALA A 133 0.43 -8.09 -5.27
N LEU A 134 0.00 -9.34 -5.50
CA LEU A 134 0.89 -10.46 -5.78
C LEU A 134 0.91 -10.74 -7.29
N ILE A 135 2.10 -10.70 -7.86
CA ILE A 135 2.35 -11.01 -9.26
C ILE A 135 3.48 -12.05 -9.38
N THR A 136 3.59 -12.71 -10.52
CA THR A 136 4.70 -13.60 -10.81
C THR A 136 5.96 -12.82 -11.19
N LYS A 137 7.11 -13.51 -11.22
CA LYS A 137 8.37 -12.90 -11.67
C LYS A 137 8.31 -12.54 -13.16
N GLU A 138 7.62 -13.36 -13.96
CA GLU A 138 7.42 -13.12 -15.39
C GLU A 138 6.55 -11.87 -15.62
N GLU A 139 5.56 -11.63 -14.75
CA GLU A 139 4.73 -10.42 -14.77
C GLU A 139 5.52 -9.16 -14.33
N ASP A 140 6.36 -9.24 -13.29
CA ASP A 140 7.28 -8.15 -12.91
C ASP A 140 8.23 -7.80 -14.07
N ASN A 141 8.76 -8.81 -14.77
CA ASN A 141 9.61 -8.59 -15.94
C ASN A 141 8.86 -7.88 -17.08
N LYS A 142 7.60 -8.23 -17.35
CA LYS A 142 6.77 -7.53 -18.36
C LYS A 142 6.57 -6.06 -18.02
N LEU A 143 6.40 -5.72 -16.74
CA LEU A 143 6.35 -4.32 -16.31
C LEU A 143 7.68 -3.62 -16.56
N ASP A 144 8.81 -4.27 -16.28
CA ASP A 144 10.15 -3.72 -16.48
C ASP A 144 10.47 -3.50 -17.96
N GLU A 145 10.18 -4.48 -18.82
CA GLU A 145 10.36 -4.42 -20.28
C GLU A 145 9.59 -3.26 -20.91
N LYS A 146 8.44 -2.90 -20.33
CA LYS A 146 7.63 -1.75 -20.75
C LYS A 146 8.02 -0.44 -20.08
N GLY A 147 9.01 -0.44 -19.18
CA GLY A 147 9.43 0.75 -18.42
C GLY A 147 8.44 1.19 -17.34
N LEU A 148 7.50 0.33 -16.94
CA LEU A 148 6.40 0.62 -16.01
C LEU A 148 6.68 0.21 -14.55
N ARG A 149 7.87 -0.34 -14.27
CA ARG A 149 8.23 -0.86 -12.95
C ARG A 149 8.20 0.19 -11.83
N ARG A 150 8.45 1.46 -12.16
CA ARG A 150 8.59 2.55 -11.17
C ARG A 150 7.73 3.79 -11.48
N VAL A 151 6.90 3.71 -12.51
CA VAL A 151 6.03 4.80 -12.97
C VAL A 151 4.66 4.25 -13.32
N MET A 152 3.62 5.08 -13.25
CA MET A 152 2.27 4.65 -13.63
C MET A 152 2.07 4.68 -15.15
N CYS A 153 2.68 5.66 -15.82
CA CYS A 153 2.65 5.82 -17.28
C CYS A 153 4.08 6.07 -17.78
N VAL A 154 4.44 5.52 -18.94
CA VAL A 154 5.73 5.78 -19.59
C VAL A 154 5.69 7.08 -20.39
N ASN A 155 4.54 7.35 -21.03
CA ASN A 155 4.32 8.51 -21.87
C ASN A 155 3.21 9.36 -21.26
N GLY A 156 3.59 10.52 -20.71
CA GLY A 156 2.65 11.49 -20.14
C GLY A 156 2.46 11.38 -18.64
N GLU A 157 1.51 12.16 -18.14
CA GLU A 157 1.16 12.22 -16.72
C GLU A 157 0.05 11.22 -16.39
N TRP A 158 0.13 10.63 -15.21
CA TRP A 158 -0.93 9.79 -14.68
C TRP A 158 -2.07 10.66 -14.14
N ASP A 159 -3.31 10.27 -14.42
CA ASP A 159 -4.53 11.00 -14.05
C ASP A 159 -4.89 10.91 -12.57
N TYR A 160 -4.13 10.15 -11.77
CA TYR A 160 -4.40 9.85 -10.36
C TYR A 160 -5.70 9.08 -10.09
N GLU A 161 -6.36 8.56 -11.12
CA GLU A 161 -7.61 7.80 -11.01
C GLU A 161 -7.43 6.35 -11.42
N SER A 162 -6.72 6.11 -12.53
CA SER A 162 -6.54 4.78 -13.11
C SER A 162 -5.45 4.00 -12.37
N VAL A 163 -5.75 3.46 -11.18
CA VAL A 163 -4.75 2.80 -10.31
C VAL A 163 -4.13 1.53 -10.91
N PHE A 164 -4.78 0.90 -11.89
CA PHE A 164 -4.27 -0.32 -12.56
C PHE A 164 -3.61 -0.08 -13.91
N ILE A 165 -3.51 1.18 -14.36
CA ILE A 165 -3.12 1.53 -15.74
C ILE A 165 -1.83 0.86 -16.22
N ARG A 166 -0.84 0.67 -15.33
CA ARG A 166 0.42 0.02 -15.68
C ARG A 166 0.30 -1.48 -15.91
N TYR A 167 -0.59 -2.14 -15.17
CA TYR A 167 -0.90 -3.56 -15.34
C TYR A 167 -1.70 -3.75 -16.63
N GLU A 168 -2.71 -2.91 -16.87
CA GLU A 168 -3.50 -2.90 -18.11
C GLU A 168 -2.61 -2.70 -19.34
N THR A 169 -1.71 -1.71 -19.30
CA THR A 169 -0.73 -1.43 -20.38
C THR A 169 0.23 -2.60 -20.60
N ALA A 170 0.54 -3.35 -19.54
CA ALA A 170 1.38 -4.54 -19.60
C ALA A 170 0.64 -5.81 -20.01
N GLY A 171 -0.69 -5.76 -20.17
CA GLY A 171 -1.51 -6.94 -20.40
C GLY A 171 -1.51 -7.91 -19.21
N ILE A 172 -1.44 -7.36 -17.99
CA ILE A 172 -1.50 -8.10 -16.73
C ILE A 172 -2.85 -7.78 -16.07
N GLU A 173 -3.62 -8.81 -15.79
CA GLU A 173 -4.90 -8.68 -15.12
C GLU A 173 -4.71 -8.83 -13.61
N LEU A 174 -5.23 -7.88 -12.84
CA LEU A 174 -5.33 -7.97 -11.39
C LEU A 174 -6.79 -8.22 -11.00
N VAL A 175 -7.00 -9.22 -10.14
CA VAL A 175 -8.29 -9.51 -9.53
C VAL A 175 -8.22 -9.30 -8.02
N GLU A 176 -9.37 -9.08 -7.38
CA GLU A 176 -9.42 -9.05 -5.92
C GLU A 176 -8.94 -10.37 -5.33
N ASN A 177 -8.09 -10.29 -4.32
CA ASN A 177 -7.57 -11.47 -3.66
C ASN A 177 -8.68 -12.12 -2.79
N PRO A 178 -9.07 -13.39 -3.06
CA PRO A 178 -10.07 -14.08 -2.26
C PRO A 178 -9.66 -14.21 -0.79
N TYR A 179 -8.36 -14.21 -0.48
CA TYR A 179 -7.80 -14.34 0.86
C TYR A 179 -7.52 -13.01 1.57
N TYR A 180 -7.89 -11.86 0.98
CA TYR A 180 -7.63 -10.55 1.60
C TYR A 180 -8.29 -10.43 2.97
N VAL A 181 -7.50 -10.09 4.01
CA VAL A 181 -7.94 -10.15 5.42
C VAL A 181 -8.59 -8.88 5.93
N LEU A 182 -8.51 -7.77 5.18
CA LEU A 182 -9.11 -6.49 5.58
C LEU A 182 -10.40 -6.17 4.80
N LYS A 183 -11.07 -7.17 4.23
CA LYS A 183 -12.35 -6.98 3.51
C LYS A 183 -13.40 -6.24 4.36
#